data_AF-A0AAW6RI91-F1
#
_entry.id   AF-A0AAW6RI91-F1
#
_cell.length_a   1.000
_cell.length_b   1.000
_cell.length_c   1.000
_cell.angle_alpha   90.00
_cell.angle_beta   90.00
_cell.angle_gamma   90.00
#
_symmetry.space_group_name_H-M   'P 1'
#
loop_
_entity.id
_entity.type
_entity.pdbx_description
1 polymer ?
#
loop_
_entity_poly.entity_id
_entity_poly.type
_entity_poly.pdbx_seq_one_letter_code
_entity_poly.pdbx_strand_id
1 'polypeptide(L)' 'MAGLVRPFRHLRGRWEFVETDDGGCEVRYSMDFEVPLLLAPILGGLMSHMSNTMVDAFARRAEQVYGA' A
#
# COMPACT_ATOMS: atom_id res chain seq x y z
N MET A 1 2.06 31.35 -1.71
CA MET A 1 2.89 30.18 -2.06
C MET A 1 2.50 29.03 -1.14
N ALA A 2 1.70 28.09 -1.60
CA ALA A 2 1.28 26.95 -0.79
C ALA A 2 2.50 26.08 -0.49
N GLY A 3 3.05 26.20 0.72
CA GLY A 3 4.07 25.28 1.19
C GLY A 3 3.45 23.89 1.22
N LEU A 4 4.08 22.94 0.53
CA LEU A 4 3.64 21.55 0.49
C LEU A 4 3.62 21.03 1.94
N VAL A 5 2.44 20.97 2.55
CA VAL A 5 2.26 20.40 3.89
C VAL A 5 2.74 18.95 3.77
N ARG A 6 3.78 18.55 4.51
CA ARG A 6 4.17 17.14 4.58
C ARG A 6 3.04 16.38 5.26
N PRO A 7 2.27 15.54 4.52
CA PRO A 7 1.09 14.90 5.08
C PRO A 7 1.47 13.79 6.05
N PHE A 8 2.66 13.21 5.86
CA PHE A 8 3.23 12.16 6.69
C PHE A 8 4.48 12.67 7.40
N ARG A 9 4.53 12.45 8.71
CA ARG A 9 5.76 12.51 9.52
C ARG A 9 6.61 11.27 9.28
N HIS A 10 5.96 10.12 9.16
CA HIS A 10 6.56 8.88 8.68
C HIS A 10 5.57 8.11 7.81
N LEU A 11 6.10 7.35 6.84
CA LEU A 11 5.37 6.41 6.02
C LEU A 11 6.33 5.29 5.61
N ARG A 12 6.02 4.05 5.99
CA ARG A 12 6.77 2.86 5.64
C ARG A 12 5.81 1.77 5.17
N GLY A 13 6.06 1.28 3.96
CA GLY A 13 5.44 0.06 3.46
C GLY A 13 6.28 -1.16 3.78
N ARG A 14 5.62 -2.30 4.02
CA ARG A 14 6.24 -3.63 4.06
C ARG A 14 5.43 -4.55 3.16
N TRP A 15 6.17 -5.22 2.28
CA TRP A 15 5.66 -6.31 1.44
C TRP A 15 6.06 -7.64 2.05
N GLU A 16 5.14 -8.59 2.02
CA GLU A 16 5.38 -9.98 2.36
C GLU A 16 4.76 -10.85 1.26
N PHE A 17 5.52 -11.85 0.84
CA PHE A 17 5.15 -12.80 -0.20
C PHE A 17 5.13 -14.17 0.47
N VAL A 18 3.95 -14.77 0.54
CA VAL A 18 3.73 -16.04 1.23
C VAL A 18 3.36 -17.08 0.20
N GLU A 19 4.16 -18.13 0.09
CA GLU A 19 3.84 -19.27 -0.75
C GLU A 19 2.57 -19.96 -0.21
N THR A 20 1.69 -20.38 -1.13
CA THR A 20 0.47 -21.12 -0.79
C THR A 20 0.58 -22.57 -1.22
N ASP A 21 -0.12 -23.47 -0.51
CA ASP A 21 -0.03 -24.92 -0.74
C ASP A 21 -0.46 -25.37 -2.15
N ASP A 22 -1.25 -24.55 -2.84
CA ASP A 22 -1.71 -24.76 -4.21
C ASP A 22 -0.71 -24.28 -5.29
N GLY A 23 0.49 -23.87 -4.88
CA GLY A 23 1.54 -23.38 -5.78
C GLY A 23 1.37 -21.91 -6.20
N GLY A 24 0.47 -21.18 -5.53
CA GLY A 24 0.33 -19.73 -5.67
C GLY A 24 1.24 -18.93 -4.74
N CYS A 25 1.02 -17.61 -4.73
CA CYS A 25 1.64 -16.68 -3.81
C CYS A 25 0.59 -15.69 -3.31
N GLU A 26 0.37 -15.65 -1.99
CA GLU A 26 -0.38 -14.58 -1.35
C GLU A 26 0.53 -13.36 -1.20
N VAL A 27 0.07 -12.21 -1.69
CA VAL A 27 0.79 -10.93 -1.56
C VAL A 27 0.15 -10.12 -0.46
N ARG A 28 0.93 -9.80 0.58
CA ARG A 28 0.48 -8.95 1.69
C ARG A 28 1.22 -7.64 1.68
N TYR A 29 0.47 -6.56 1.86
CA TYR A 29 1.01 -5.23 2.00
C TYR A 29 0.52 -4.59 3.30
N SER A 30 1.45 -4.04 4.07
CA SER A 30 1.16 -3.31 5.30
C SER A 30 1.84 -1.94 5.27
N MET A 31 1.17 -0.96 5.88
CA MET A 31 1.70 0.39 6.03
C MET A 31 1.76 0.78 7.51
N ASP A 32 2.89 1.34 7.88
CA ASP A 32 3.09 2.05 9.15
C ASP A 32 3.30 3.53 8.83
N PHE A 33 2.49 4.41 9.43
CA PHE A 33 2.53 5.82 9.11
C PHE A 33 2.12 6.69 10.30
N GLU A 34 2.69 7.89 10.33
CA GLU A 34 2.33 8.94 11.29
C GLU A 34 1.95 10.20 10.52
N VAL A 35 0.87 10.83 10.96
CA VAL A 35 0.32 12.06 10.37
C VAL A 35 0.02 13.11 11.43
N PRO A 36 -0.08 14.40 11.06
CA PRO A 36 -0.67 15.41 11.92
C PRO A 36 -2.12 15.08 12.30
N LEU A 37 -2.52 15.40 13.54
CA LEU A 37 -3.87 15.15 14.05
C LEU A 37 -4.97 15.77 13.16
N LEU A 38 -4.69 16.91 12.51
CA LEU A 38 -5.62 17.56 11.60
C LEU A 38 -6.00 16.70 10.38
N LEU A 39 -5.14 15.75 9.99
CA LEU A 39 -5.35 14.86 8.85
C LEU A 39 -5.96 13.51 9.24
N ALA A 40 -6.03 13.19 10.55
CA ALA A 40 -6.53 11.91 11.05
C ALA A 40 -7.92 11.49 10.50
N PRO A 41 -8.92 12.39 10.35
CA PRO A 41 -10.26 11.99 9.92
C PRO A 41 -10.33 11.42 8.49
N ILE A 42 -9.39 11.77 7.61
CA ILE A 42 -9.42 11.40 6.19
C ILE A 42 -8.61 10.12 5.93
N LEU A 43 -7.73 9.73 6.87
CA LEU A 43 -6.74 8.70 6.64
C LEU A 43 -7.27 7.27 6.76
N GLY A 44 -8.25 7.02 7.63
CA GLY A 44 -8.79 5.67 7.82
C GLY A 44 -9.30 5.05 6.50
N GLY A 45 -10.08 5.81 5.73
CA GLY A 45 -10.57 5.36 4.42
C GLY A 45 -9.52 5.45 3.31
N LEU A 46 -8.70 6.50 3.32
CA LEU A 46 -7.66 6.72 2.29
C LEU A 46 -6.60 5.63 2.30
N MET A 47 -6.16 5.18 3.47
CA MET A 47 -5.08 4.19 3.59
C MET A 47 -5.50 2.80 3.10
N SER A 48 -6.72 2.37 3.45
CA SER A 48 -7.28 1.12 2.91
C SER A 48 -7.38 1.15 1.39
N HIS A 49 -7.83 2.27 0.82
CA HIS A 49 -7.88 2.44 -0.63
C HIS A 49 -6.47 2.42 -1.25
N MET A 50 -5.48 3.07 -0.63
CA MET A 50 -4.10 3.07 -1.09
C MET A 50 -3.48 1.67 -1.06
N SER A 51 -3.66 0.91 0.03
CA SER A 51 -3.20 -0.48 0.13
C SER A 51 -3.75 -1.36 -0.98
N ASN A 52 -5.08 -1.32 -1.20
CA ASN A 52 -5.71 -2.10 -2.26
C ASN A 52 -5.18 -1.70 -3.64
N THR A 53 -5.08 -0.39 -3.90
CA THR A 53 -4.53 0.13 -5.16
C THR A 53 -3.11 -0.37 -5.43
N MET A 54 -2.27 -0.42 -4.39
CA MET A 54 -0.89 -0.91 -4.52
C MET A 54 -0.83 -2.42 -4.78
N VAL A 55 -1.63 -3.22 -4.07
CA VAL A 55 -1.70 -4.67 -4.30
C VAL A 55 -2.22 -4.98 -5.71
N ASP A 56 -3.28 -4.29 -6.15
CA ASP A 56 -3.83 -4.46 -7.50
C ASP A 56 -2.82 -4.08 -8.59
N ALA A 57 -2.13 -2.95 -8.41
CA ALA A 57 -1.10 -2.52 -9.35
C ALA A 57 0.08 -3.51 -9.41
N PHE A 58 0.47 -4.06 -8.26
CA PHE A 58 1.50 -5.09 -8.19
C PHE A 58 1.08 -6.36 -8.93
N ALA A 59 -0.12 -6.87 -8.65
CA ALA A 59 -0.65 -8.09 -9.29
C ALA A 59 -0.74 -7.92 -10.81
N ARG A 60 -1.31 -6.80 -11.29
CA ARG A 60 -1.36 -6.47 -12.72
C ARG A 60 0.03 -6.42 -13.35
N ARG A 61 1.02 -5.88 -12.65
CA ARG A 61 2.39 -5.83 -13.17
C ARG A 61 3.02 -7.22 -13.22
N ALA A 62 2.78 -8.06 -12.22
CA ALA A 62 3.26 -9.43 -12.21
C ALA A 62 2.69 -10.23 -13.40
N GLU A 63 1.39 -10.09 -13.67
CA GLU A 63 0.74 -10.69 -14.85
C GLU A 63 1.37 -10.22 -16.17
N GLN A 64 1.65 -8.92 -16.31
CA GLN A 64 2.32 -8.41 -17.53
C GLN A 64 3.74 -8.95 -17.75
N VAL A 65 4.46 -9.30 -16.68
CA VAL A 65 5.87 -9.73 -16.75
C VAL A 65 5.97 -11.26 -16.79
N TYR A 66 5.08 -11.96 -16.11
CA TYR A 66 5.16 -13.40 -15.85
C TYR A 66 3.93 -14.19 -16.31
N GLY A 67 2.81 -13.53 -16.62
CA GLY A 67 1.62 -14.16 -17.18
C GLY A 67 1.83 -14.42 -18.67
N ALA A 68 2.09 -15.67 -19.02
CA ALA A 68 2.13 -16.16 -20.40
C ALA A 68 0.72 -16.29 -20.99
#